data_AF-A0A6A3J9R4-F1
#
_entry.id   AF-A0A6A3J9R4-F1
#
_cell.length_a   1.000
_cell.length_b   1.000
_cell.length_c   1.000
_cell.angle_alpha   90.00
_cell.angle_beta   90.00
_cell.angle_gamma   90.00
#
_symmetry.space_group_name_H-M   'P 1'
#
loop_
_entity.id
_entity.type
_entity.pdbx_description
1 polymer ?
#
loop_
_entity_poly.entity_id
_entity_poly.type
_entity_poly.pdbx_seq_one_letter_code
_entity_poly.pdbx_strand_id
1 'polypeptide(L)'
;MMLSLVRRSQPRASPSLARAASSLMSDVHGTTHGKKHWKNKPLFRRGGDKRFRNGQEAADMLMDEVIRRDPNQAEYVQAVQNFVDSVVPVFDRYPKYAWVMKTLMEPERVIQFRVPWIDDEGSSRVNRGFRVQFSSSLGPYMGGLRFHPETTHGIAKFLGFETIFRNALAGPYGGAHGGSDFNPMDKSESEIMRFCQSFMTELANYIGPHTDVPTSGVGVGSQEIGYMFGQYKRLRQLHPGGSEGILSGGAYHHPQVTGYGVAHFANRILETRGETLKGKRCLISGSGTVALNVAQKLLDLGAIPIGLSDNFGYLIEEQGFTLKSLAELKRIKEERNARLGGYIMSSTTAIYHPSEDNHLWETPCDYAFPCAIQNDVDADAVRLLVKNGCKGIFEGANFPCTDEAISLIKQHGLAFGPNKASNGGSFALITKNLGASTQLSDDELDKIVKEYMYKLHDRVAATADEFNAAGDLHVGANITAFMSVAAAMFRQGVQEEEQRSRSWQVAALKCQKALLGSDAADVVAGERRRSDSCKAQAKRMKGSHSALRFRPARCSASTLRTRQTGWLKRDRQPPCCAIRYLSTATLTKTQQRYQQTIKRRWVG
;
A
#
# COMPACT_ATOMS: atom_id res chain seq x y z
N MET A 1 27.93 50.92 -34.92
CA MET A 1 27.35 52.10 -35.61
C MET A 1 27.06 51.67 -37.05
N MET A 2 25.80 51.73 -37.50
CA MET A 2 25.27 51.31 -38.82
C MET A 2 25.44 49.80 -39.19
N LEU A 3 24.46 49.06 -39.74
CA LEU A 3 23.55 49.26 -40.90
C LEU A 3 24.32 49.18 -42.25
N SER A 4 23.91 48.43 -43.28
CA SER A 4 22.70 47.60 -43.48
C SER A 4 22.77 46.66 -44.72
N LEU A 5 21.81 45.72 -44.81
CA LEU A 5 21.17 45.20 -46.04
C LEU A 5 21.98 44.46 -47.15
N VAL A 6 21.81 43.13 -47.20
CA VAL A 6 21.38 42.41 -48.43
C VAL A 6 20.32 41.35 -48.05
N ARG A 7 19.31 41.12 -48.91
CA ARG A 7 18.15 40.24 -48.70
C ARG A 7 18.18 39.00 -49.63
N ARG A 8 17.36 37.99 -49.27
CA ARG A 8 16.95 36.75 -49.99
C ARG A 8 17.90 35.55 -49.77
N SER A 9 17.43 34.32 -49.52
CA SER A 9 16.04 33.80 -49.44
C SER A 9 15.97 32.49 -48.62
N GLN A 10 14.96 32.34 -47.77
CA GLN A 10 14.63 31.07 -47.08
C GLN A 10 13.57 30.25 -47.86
N PRO A 11 13.57 28.90 -47.75
CA PRO A 11 12.54 28.04 -48.33
C PRO A 11 11.22 28.11 -47.54
N ARG A 12 10.09 27.87 -48.23
CA ARG A 12 8.72 28.05 -47.72
C ARG A 12 8.26 26.91 -46.82
N ALA A 13 7.66 27.25 -45.68
CA ALA A 13 6.76 26.36 -44.94
C ALA A 13 5.36 26.30 -45.61
N SER A 14 4.65 25.19 -45.43
CA SER A 14 3.33 24.92 -46.00
C SER A 14 2.19 25.65 -45.25
N PRO A 15 1.19 26.23 -45.95
CA PRO A 15 0.08 26.92 -45.30
C PRO A 15 -1.20 26.07 -45.25
N SER A 16 -1.66 25.68 -44.05
CA SER A 16 -3.04 25.21 -43.85
C SER A 16 -3.55 25.44 -42.42
N LEU A 17 -3.62 26.71 -42.00
CA LEU A 17 -4.39 27.15 -40.83
C LEU A 17 -5.48 28.12 -41.29
N ALA A 18 -6.54 27.56 -41.89
CA ALA A 18 -7.75 28.30 -42.19
C ALA A 18 -8.58 28.48 -40.90
N ARG A 19 -9.09 29.71 -40.71
CA ARG A 19 -9.85 30.11 -39.52
C ARG A 19 -11.08 29.24 -39.28
N ALA A 20 -11.15 28.60 -38.11
CA ALA A 20 -12.42 28.20 -37.50
C ALA A 20 -12.74 29.19 -36.37
N ALA A 21 -13.54 30.22 -36.67
CA ALA A 21 -14.11 31.08 -35.64
C ALA A 21 -15.23 30.31 -34.94
N SER A 22 -15.01 29.84 -33.71
CA SER A 22 -16.06 29.16 -32.94
C SER A 22 -17.10 30.17 -32.45
N SER A 23 -18.33 30.05 -32.92
CA SER A 23 -19.45 30.83 -32.38
C SER A 23 -19.77 30.35 -30.96
N LEU A 24 -19.37 31.11 -29.94
CA LEU A 24 -19.53 30.73 -28.53
C LEU A 24 -20.96 30.96 -27.97
N MET A 25 -21.95 31.18 -28.85
CA MET A 25 -23.29 31.71 -28.49
C MET A 25 -24.43 31.12 -29.36
N SER A 26 -24.44 29.79 -29.56
CA SER A 26 -25.53 29.11 -30.30
C SER A 26 -26.14 27.88 -29.62
N ASP A 27 -25.46 27.24 -28.67
CA ASP A 27 -25.92 25.98 -28.04
C ASP A 27 -26.72 26.17 -26.74
N VAL A 28 -27.75 27.03 -26.75
CA VAL A 28 -28.70 27.14 -25.62
C VAL A 28 -30.01 26.39 -25.88
N HIS A 29 -30.42 26.19 -27.14
CA HIS A 29 -31.67 25.48 -27.50
C HIS A 29 -31.51 24.47 -28.66
N GLY A 30 -30.31 23.93 -28.86
CA GLY A 30 -30.06 22.85 -29.82
C GLY A 30 -30.48 21.48 -29.29
N THR A 31 -31.58 20.90 -29.79
CA THR A 31 -31.95 19.50 -29.55
C THR A 31 -30.98 18.56 -30.26
N THR A 32 -29.83 18.30 -29.64
CA THR A 32 -28.82 17.38 -30.16
C THR A 32 -29.37 15.96 -30.31
N HIS A 33 -29.70 15.58 -31.54
CA HIS A 33 -29.85 14.18 -31.97
C HIS A 33 -28.50 13.44 -32.06
N GLY A 34 -27.60 13.71 -31.11
CA GLY A 34 -26.45 12.86 -30.87
C GLY A 34 -26.94 11.47 -30.45
N LYS A 35 -26.38 10.41 -31.02
CA LYS A 35 -26.67 9.02 -30.63
C LYS A 35 -26.51 8.90 -29.11
N LYS A 36 -27.61 8.69 -28.37
CA LYS A 36 -27.69 8.68 -26.90
C LYS A 36 -27.03 7.43 -26.27
N HIS A 37 -25.83 7.06 -26.72
CA HIS A 37 -25.12 5.84 -26.32
C HIS A 37 -24.68 5.84 -24.85
N TRP A 38 -24.64 7.02 -24.22
CA TRP A 38 -24.31 7.20 -22.80
C TRP A 38 -25.51 7.19 -21.85
N LYS A 39 -26.74 7.48 -22.32
CA LYS A 39 -27.89 7.71 -21.41
C LYS A 39 -28.51 6.44 -20.81
N ASN A 40 -28.21 5.25 -21.35
CA ASN A 40 -28.81 3.98 -20.93
C ASN A 40 -27.81 2.96 -20.36
N LYS A 41 -26.56 3.35 -20.06
CA LYS A 41 -25.61 2.49 -19.34
C LYS A 41 -25.58 2.93 -17.87
N PRO A 42 -26.17 2.18 -16.93
CA PRO A 42 -26.01 2.48 -15.51
C PRO A 42 -24.52 2.36 -15.14
N LEU A 43 -23.94 3.40 -14.54
CA LEU A 43 -22.49 3.49 -14.27
C LEU A 43 -21.92 2.26 -13.52
N PHE A 44 -22.77 1.54 -12.77
CA PHE A 44 -22.37 0.39 -11.94
C PHE A 44 -23.16 -0.89 -12.20
N ARG A 45 -23.84 -1.03 -13.35
CA ARG A 45 -24.37 -2.33 -13.82
C ARG A 45 -23.94 -2.61 -15.26
N ARG A 46 -22.73 -3.15 -15.42
CA ARG A 46 -22.33 -3.81 -16.67
C ARG A 46 -23.14 -5.11 -16.83
N GLY A 47 -24.21 -5.04 -17.60
CA GLY A 47 -24.65 -6.20 -18.38
C GLY A 47 -23.55 -6.49 -19.40
N GLY A 48 -22.56 -7.31 -19.02
CA GLY A 48 -21.35 -7.55 -19.81
C GLY A 48 -20.03 -7.16 -19.11
N ASP A 49 -19.88 -7.40 -17.81
CA ASP A 49 -18.52 -7.59 -17.28
C ASP A 49 -17.95 -8.85 -17.92
N LYS A 50 -16.71 -8.78 -18.44
CA LYS A 50 -16.04 -9.92 -19.10
C LYS A 50 -15.99 -11.07 -18.09
N ARG A 51 -16.58 -12.21 -18.43
CA ARG A 51 -16.37 -13.46 -17.67
C ARG A 51 -15.03 -14.03 -18.09
N PHE A 52 -14.08 -14.09 -17.17
CA PHE A 52 -12.81 -14.78 -17.35
C PHE A 52 -12.97 -16.28 -17.03
N ARG A 53 -12.17 -17.12 -17.70
CA ARG A 53 -12.17 -18.58 -17.56
C ARG A 53 -11.02 -19.09 -16.67
N ASN A 54 -9.94 -18.32 -16.56
CA ASN A 54 -8.74 -18.60 -15.78
C ASN A 54 -8.14 -17.28 -15.23
N GLY A 55 -7.08 -17.38 -14.44
CA GLY A 55 -6.41 -16.25 -13.82
C GLY A 55 -5.74 -15.28 -14.81
N GLN A 56 -5.24 -15.77 -15.94
CA GLN A 56 -4.65 -14.91 -16.97
C GLN A 56 -5.71 -14.01 -17.63
N GLU A 57 -6.86 -14.56 -18.03
CA GLU A 57 -7.97 -13.76 -18.57
C GLU A 57 -8.51 -12.74 -17.53
N ALA A 58 -8.36 -13.04 -16.23
CA ALA A 58 -8.66 -12.08 -15.18
C ALA A 58 -7.62 -10.96 -15.13
N ALA A 59 -6.31 -11.28 -15.18
CA ALA A 59 -5.22 -10.31 -15.26
C ALA A 59 -5.36 -9.39 -16.48
N ASP A 60 -5.53 -9.95 -17.68
CA ASP A 60 -5.71 -9.19 -18.92
C ASP A 60 -6.89 -8.20 -18.82
N MET A 61 -8.01 -8.64 -18.22
CA MET A 61 -9.19 -7.78 -17.96
C MET A 61 -8.91 -6.66 -16.95
N LEU A 62 -8.07 -6.91 -15.95
CA LEU A 62 -7.67 -5.91 -14.95
C LEU A 62 -6.76 -4.86 -15.60
N MET A 63 -5.79 -5.30 -16.41
CA MET A 63 -4.88 -4.41 -17.14
C MET A 63 -5.59 -3.56 -18.18
N ASP A 64 -6.51 -4.15 -18.96
CA ASP A 64 -7.46 -3.42 -19.83
C ASP A 64 -8.13 -2.26 -19.09
N GLU A 65 -8.61 -2.49 -17.86
CA GLU A 65 -9.38 -1.49 -17.10
C GLU A 65 -8.49 -0.41 -16.47
N VAL A 66 -7.26 -0.71 -16.05
CA VAL A 66 -6.30 0.29 -15.55
C VAL A 66 -5.74 1.14 -16.69
N ILE A 67 -5.31 0.55 -17.80
CA ILE A 67 -4.83 1.32 -18.98
C ILE A 67 -5.94 2.24 -19.49
N ARG A 68 -7.21 1.80 -19.45
CA ARG A 68 -8.38 2.61 -19.83
C ARG A 68 -8.72 3.74 -18.85
N ARG A 69 -8.23 3.73 -17.61
CA ARG A 69 -8.45 4.81 -16.61
C ARG A 69 -7.27 5.76 -16.48
N ASP A 70 -6.06 5.21 -16.47
CA ASP A 70 -4.83 5.94 -16.17
C ASP A 70 -3.77 5.84 -17.30
N PRO A 71 -4.13 6.08 -18.59
CA PRO A 71 -3.26 5.78 -19.74
C PRO A 71 -1.93 6.56 -19.75
N ASN A 72 -1.82 7.64 -18.98
CA ASN A 72 -0.66 8.51 -18.90
C ASN A 72 0.06 8.45 -17.53
N GLN A 73 -0.10 7.37 -16.77
CA GLN A 73 0.57 7.14 -15.47
C GLN A 73 1.40 5.85 -15.55
N ALA A 74 2.45 5.87 -16.37
CA ALA A 74 3.23 4.68 -16.72
C ALA A 74 3.77 3.93 -15.50
N GLU A 75 4.25 4.65 -14.48
CA GLU A 75 4.79 4.08 -13.25
C GLU A 75 3.72 3.31 -12.46
N TYR A 76 2.49 3.82 -12.46
CA TYR A 76 1.36 3.17 -11.81
C TYR A 76 0.86 1.96 -12.62
N VAL A 77 0.76 2.07 -13.94
CA VAL A 77 0.38 0.96 -14.82
C VAL A 77 1.38 -0.19 -14.71
N GLN A 78 2.69 0.11 -14.70
CA GLN A 78 3.77 -0.87 -14.54
C GLN A 78 3.68 -1.59 -13.20
N ALA A 79 3.61 -0.86 -12.09
CA ALA A 79 3.50 -1.47 -10.75
C ALA A 79 2.25 -2.36 -10.60
N VAL A 80 1.14 -1.97 -11.24
CA VAL A 80 -0.06 -2.81 -11.31
C VAL A 80 0.18 -4.09 -12.12
N GLN A 81 0.80 -4.00 -13.30
CA GLN A 81 1.14 -5.16 -14.15
C GLN A 81 1.96 -6.20 -13.37
N ASN A 82 3.10 -5.77 -12.81
CA ASN A 82 4.02 -6.62 -12.05
C ASN A 82 3.33 -7.32 -10.88
N PHE A 83 2.46 -6.58 -10.17
CA PHE A 83 1.72 -7.12 -9.05
C PHE A 83 0.66 -8.13 -9.51
N VAL A 84 -0.14 -7.77 -10.52
CA VAL A 84 -1.20 -8.61 -11.09
C VAL A 84 -0.63 -9.94 -11.60
N ASP A 85 0.48 -9.92 -12.35
CA ASP A 85 1.13 -11.12 -12.87
C ASP A 85 1.57 -12.07 -11.74
N SER A 86 2.12 -11.52 -10.66
CA SER A 86 2.53 -12.31 -9.49
C SER A 86 1.36 -12.93 -8.69
N VAL A 87 0.12 -12.46 -8.89
CA VAL A 87 -1.08 -12.99 -8.20
C VAL A 87 -2.07 -13.69 -9.13
N VAL A 88 -1.74 -13.91 -10.41
CA VAL A 88 -2.53 -14.75 -11.35
C VAL A 88 -2.96 -16.10 -10.72
N PRO A 89 -2.09 -16.87 -10.04
CA PRO A 89 -2.48 -18.13 -9.39
C PRO A 89 -3.57 -17.99 -8.31
N VAL A 90 -3.69 -16.80 -7.71
CA VAL A 90 -4.74 -16.49 -6.73
C VAL A 90 -6.10 -16.34 -7.41
N PHE A 91 -6.14 -15.85 -8.64
CA PHE A 91 -7.39 -15.73 -9.42
C PHE A 91 -7.88 -17.09 -9.93
N ASP A 92 -6.98 -18.03 -10.26
CA ASP A 92 -7.37 -19.41 -10.58
C ASP A 92 -7.95 -20.13 -9.35
N ARG A 93 -7.28 -20.05 -8.19
CA ARG A 93 -7.73 -20.72 -6.95
C ARG A 93 -8.95 -20.03 -6.33
N TYR A 94 -9.03 -18.71 -6.41
CA TYR A 94 -10.06 -17.88 -5.80
C TYR A 94 -10.58 -16.78 -6.77
N PRO A 95 -11.35 -17.13 -7.82
CA PRO A 95 -11.84 -16.19 -8.83
C PRO A 95 -12.50 -14.91 -8.28
N LYS A 96 -13.20 -15.02 -7.15
CA LYS A 96 -13.81 -13.88 -6.43
C LYS A 96 -12.82 -12.73 -6.12
N TYR A 97 -11.52 -13.01 -5.98
CA TYR A 97 -10.52 -11.99 -5.65
C TYR A 97 -10.09 -11.16 -6.86
N ALA A 98 -10.34 -11.58 -8.11
CA ALA A 98 -10.16 -10.71 -9.27
C ALA A 98 -11.07 -9.48 -9.20
N TRP A 99 -12.31 -9.64 -8.73
CA TRP A 99 -13.22 -8.52 -8.48
C TRP A 99 -12.76 -7.62 -7.35
N VAL A 100 -12.13 -8.19 -6.32
CA VAL A 100 -11.55 -7.40 -5.22
C VAL A 100 -10.35 -6.60 -5.72
N MET A 101 -9.49 -7.18 -6.56
CA MET A 101 -8.39 -6.46 -7.22
C MET A 101 -8.91 -5.30 -8.07
N LYS A 102 -9.95 -5.54 -8.91
CA LYS A 102 -10.61 -4.49 -9.73
C LYS A 102 -11.07 -3.28 -8.90
N THR A 103 -11.47 -3.49 -7.65
CA THR A 103 -11.79 -2.41 -6.70
C THR A 103 -10.53 -1.81 -6.08
N LEU A 104 -9.60 -2.65 -5.62
CA LEU A 104 -8.36 -2.26 -4.93
C LEU A 104 -7.40 -1.44 -5.79
N MET A 105 -7.47 -1.56 -7.13
CA MET A 105 -6.70 -0.74 -8.05
C MET A 105 -7.15 0.73 -8.05
N GLU A 106 -8.40 1.04 -7.70
CA GLU A 106 -8.85 2.43 -7.56
C GLU A 106 -8.58 2.93 -6.13
N PRO A 107 -7.85 4.05 -5.93
CA PRO A 107 -7.66 4.63 -4.61
C PRO A 107 -8.99 5.00 -3.95
N GLU A 108 -9.15 4.69 -2.67
CA GLU A 108 -10.31 5.12 -1.88
C GLU A 108 -10.46 6.66 -1.87
N ARG A 109 -9.34 7.41 -1.89
CA ARG A 109 -9.32 8.87 -2.08
C ARG A 109 -7.98 9.38 -2.62
N VAL A 110 -8.03 10.37 -3.50
CA VAL A 110 -6.85 11.18 -3.87
C VAL A 110 -7.09 12.65 -3.57
N ILE A 111 -6.07 13.31 -3.05
CA ILE A 111 -6.07 14.72 -2.67
C ILE A 111 -4.86 15.38 -3.35
N GLN A 112 -5.12 16.38 -4.20
CA GLN A 112 -4.10 17.21 -4.84
C GLN A 112 -4.35 18.67 -4.47
N PHE A 113 -3.34 19.37 -3.99
CA PHE A 113 -3.47 20.72 -3.46
C PHE A 113 -2.29 21.63 -3.84
N ARG A 114 -2.48 22.94 -3.68
CA ARG A 114 -1.47 23.96 -3.92
C ARG A 114 -0.75 24.29 -2.62
N VAL A 115 0.58 24.38 -2.66
CA VAL A 115 1.43 24.70 -1.51
C VAL A 115 2.17 26.02 -1.79
N PRO A 116 1.60 27.17 -1.41
CA PRO A 116 2.24 28.47 -1.55
C PRO A 116 3.19 28.74 -0.37
N TRP A 117 4.41 29.20 -0.65
CA TRP A 117 5.39 29.56 0.38
C TRP A 117 6.23 30.77 -0.08
N ILE A 118 7.11 31.24 0.80
CA ILE A 118 8.00 32.38 0.54
C ILE A 118 9.43 31.91 0.78
N ASP A 119 10.32 32.17 -0.18
CA ASP A 119 11.75 31.83 -0.09
C ASP A 119 12.54 32.85 0.76
N ASP A 120 13.84 32.63 0.94
CA ASP A 120 14.66 33.56 1.74
C ASP A 120 14.93 34.91 1.05
N GLU A 121 14.65 35.02 -0.26
CA GLU A 121 14.67 36.28 -1.03
C GLU A 121 13.36 37.07 -0.89
N GLY A 122 12.34 36.52 -0.22
CA GLY A 122 11.02 37.13 -0.08
C GLY A 122 10.09 36.90 -1.29
N SER A 123 10.51 36.10 -2.28
CA SER A 123 9.71 35.78 -3.46
C SER A 123 8.70 34.67 -3.17
N SER A 124 7.49 34.80 -3.74
CA SER A 124 6.46 33.77 -3.62
C SER A 124 6.77 32.58 -4.53
N ARG A 125 6.79 31.39 -3.93
CA ARG A 125 6.96 30.10 -4.60
C ARG A 125 5.69 29.27 -4.47
N VAL A 126 5.44 28.40 -5.44
CA VAL A 126 4.26 27.53 -5.46
C VAL A 126 4.67 26.13 -5.91
N ASN A 127 4.31 25.15 -5.09
CA ASN A 127 4.50 23.73 -5.35
C ASN A 127 3.15 22.99 -5.32
N ARG A 128 3.13 21.75 -5.80
CA ARG A 128 1.95 20.88 -5.78
C ARG A 128 2.11 19.79 -4.74
N GLY A 129 1.17 19.73 -3.80
CA GLY A 129 1.08 18.67 -2.79
C GLY A 129 0.13 17.55 -3.20
N PHE A 130 0.44 16.33 -2.77
CA PHE A 130 -0.35 15.12 -3.00
C PHE A 130 -0.53 14.30 -1.72
N ARG A 131 -1.72 13.69 -1.55
CA ARG A 131 -1.93 12.53 -0.67
C ARG A 131 -2.90 11.55 -1.33
N VAL A 132 -2.41 10.36 -1.65
CA VAL A 132 -3.16 9.23 -2.16
C VAL A 132 -3.46 8.30 -0.98
N GLN A 133 -4.70 8.32 -0.53
CA GLN A 133 -5.25 7.43 0.50
C GLN A 133 -5.81 6.21 -0.22
N PHE A 134 -4.97 5.19 -0.42
CA PHE A 134 -5.21 4.16 -1.42
C PHE A 134 -6.18 3.08 -0.91
N SER A 135 -5.88 2.47 0.25
CA SER A 135 -6.78 1.51 0.88
C SER A 135 -6.71 1.61 2.40
N SER A 136 -7.87 1.60 3.07
CA SER A 136 -8.01 1.53 4.54
C SER A 136 -8.45 0.14 5.04
N SER A 137 -8.43 -0.86 4.16
CA SER A 137 -9.08 -2.16 4.40
C SER A 137 -8.52 -2.96 5.58
N LEU A 138 -7.25 -2.75 5.95
CA LEU A 138 -6.62 -3.39 7.13
C LEU A 138 -6.50 -2.45 8.35
N GLY A 139 -6.75 -1.15 8.18
CA GLY A 139 -6.60 -0.13 9.22
C GLY A 139 -6.35 1.26 8.64
N PRO A 140 -5.93 2.23 9.46
CA PRO A 140 -5.63 3.59 9.01
C PRO A 140 -4.65 3.61 7.84
N TYR A 141 -4.81 4.55 6.92
CA TYR A 141 -3.85 4.77 5.85
C TYR A 141 -2.45 5.03 6.45
N MET A 142 -1.41 4.42 5.90
CA MET A 142 -0.04 4.68 6.35
C MET A 142 0.92 4.66 5.17
N GLY A 143 1.88 5.59 5.19
CA GLY A 143 3.01 5.58 4.26
C GLY A 143 3.58 6.97 3.95
N GLY A 144 4.66 6.96 3.20
CA GLY A 144 5.63 8.04 3.13
C GLY A 144 5.11 9.35 2.53
N LEU A 145 5.91 10.39 2.74
CA LEU A 145 5.89 11.62 1.97
C LEU A 145 7.19 11.70 1.16
N ARG A 146 7.09 12.11 -0.10
CA ARG A 146 8.24 12.34 -1.00
C ARG A 146 8.34 13.81 -1.38
N PHE A 147 9.43 14.48 -1.04
CA PHE A 147 9.76 15.80 -1.58
C PHE A 147 10.88 15.62 -2.60
N HIS A 148 10.50 15.61 -3.88
CA HIS A 148 11.40 15.41 -5.00
C HIS A 148 10.83 16.13 -6.23
N PRO A 149 11.63 16.84 -7.05
CA PRO A 149 11.13 17.61 -8.20
C PRO A 149 10.31 16.80 -9.21
N GLU A 150 10.62 15.50 -9.35
CA GLU A 150 9.89 14.58 -10.24
C GLU A 150 8.56 14.07 -9.68
N THR A 151 8.14 14.46 -8.47
CA THR A 151 6.96 13.86 -7.82
C THR A 151 5.66 14.21 -8.55
N THR A 152 5.12 13.24 -9.28
CA THR A 152 3.83 13.37 -9.99
C THR A 152 2.68 12.67 -9.26
N HIS A 153 1.45 12.89 -9.73
CA HIS A 153 0.28 12.10 -9.34
C HIS A 153 0.49 10.60 -9.61
N GLY A 154 1.06 10.25 -10.77
CA GLY A 154 1.34 8.86 -11.16
C GLY A 154 2.27 8.18 -10.17
N ILE A 155 3.38 8.84 -9.81
CA ILE A 155 4.34 8.33 -8.83
C ILE A 155 3.72 8.21 -7.43
N ALA A 156 2.92 9.20 -6.99
CA ALA A 156 2.22 9.12 -5.71
C ALA A 156 1.18 7.98 -5.69
N LYS A 157 0.53 7.69 -6.83
CA LYS A 157 -0.41 6.57 -7.00
C LYS A 157 0.33 5.23 -6.97
N PHE A 158 1.38 5.07 -7.77
CA PHE A 158 2.30 3.92 -7.76
C PHE A 158 2.75 3.57 -6.35
N LEU A 159 3.41 4.50 -5.65
CA LEU A 159 3.95 4.25 -4.31
C LEU A 159 2.83 3.95 -3.30
N GLY A 160 1.65 4.56 -3.47
CA GLY A 160 0.48 4.31 -2.63
C GLY A 160 -0.08 2.90 -2.79
N PHE A 161 -0.18 2.40 -4.03
CA PHE A 161 -0.63 1.04 -4.37
C PHE A 161 0.32 0.00 -3.77
N GLU A 162 1.61 0.17 -4.04
CA GLU A 162 2.68 -0.69 -3.53
C GLU A 162 2.73 -0.74 -1.99
N THR A 163 2.52 0.41 -1.34
CA THR A 163 2.50 0.51 0.13
C THR A 163 1.37 -0.30 0.77
N ILE A 164 0.24 -0.55 0.07
CA ILE A 164 -0.83 -1.43 0.58
C ILE A 164 -0.25 -2.81 0.93
N PHE A 165 0.51 -3.40 0.00
CA PHE A 165 0.96 -4.78 0.12
C PHE A 165 2.11 -4.94 1.10
N ARG A 166 3.06 -3.98 1.10
CA ARG A 166 4.11 -3.90 2.12
C ARG A 166 3.51 -3.81 3.54
N ASN A 167 2.53 -2.92 3.75
CA ASN A 167 1.91 -2.75 5.06
C ASN A 167 1.03 -3.96 5.44
N ALA A 168 0.40 -4.63 4.47
CA ALA A 168 -0.41 -5.84 4.70
C ALA A 168 0.41 -7.07 5.18
N LEU A 169 1.69 -7.15 4.82
CA LEU A 169 2.60 -8.15 5.39
C LEU A 169 2.87 -7.89 6.88
N ALA A 170 2.80 -6.63 7.30
CA ALA A 170 3.26 -6.18 8.59
C ALA A 170 2.20 -6.14 9.70
N GLY A 171 1.01 -5.62 9.42
CA GLY A 171 0.04 -5.35 10.48
C GLY A 171 -1.25 -4.67 10.03
N PRO A 172 -2.03 -4.12 10.97
CA PRO A 172 -3.34 -3.53 10.71
C PRO A 172 -3.22 -2.09 10.19
N TYR A 173 -2.58 -1.92 9.04
CA TYR A 173 -2.48 -0.64 8.35
C TYR A 173 -2.93 -0.74 6.89
N GLY A 174 -3.63 0.30 6.46
CA GLY A 174 -3.89 0.58 5.06
C GLY A 174 -2.64 1.06 4.31
N GLY A 175 -2.78 1.26 3.01
CA GLY A 175 -1.75 1.82 2.14
C GLY A 175 -2.05 3.26 1.74
N ALA A 176 -1.03 4.12 1.82
CA ALA A 176 -1.07 5.47 1.27
C ALA A 176 0.34 5.96 0.90
N HIS A 177 0.39 6.97 0.04
CA HIS A 177 1.60 7.77 -0.15
C HIS A 177 1.22 9.22 -0.43
N GLY A 178 2.15 10.14 -0.18
CA GLY A 178 1.99 11.54 -0.57
C GLY A 178 3.34 12.16 -0.93
N GLY A 179 3.35 13.48 -1.06
CA GLY A 179 4.56 14.20 -1.39
C GLY A 179 4.30 15.53 -2.09
N SER A 180 5.36 16.09 -2.65
CA SER A 180 5.36 17.32 -3.43
C SER A 180 6.50 17.34 -4.44
N ASP A 181 6.31 18.09 -5.51
CA ASP A 181 7.36 18.51 -6.48
C ASP A 181 8.39 19.50 -5.89
N PHE A 182 8.46 19.64 -4.56
CA PHE A 182 9.42 20.48 -3.84
C PHE A 182 10.78 19.77 -3.76
N ASN A 183 11.86 20.50 -4.03
CA ASN A 183 13.23 20.03 -3.83
C ASN A 183 13.80 20.59 -2.51
N PRO A 184 14.19 19.75 -1.53
CA PRO A 184 14.80 20.20 -0.28
C PRO A 184 16.34 20.34 -0.35
N MET A 185 17.00 19.84 -1.41
CA MET A 185 18.47 19.78 -1.48
C MET A 185 19.12 21.16 -1.62
N ASP A 186 18.45 22.07 -2.30
CA ASP A 186 18.90 23.42 -2.64
C ASP A 186 18.14 24.49 -1.83
N LYS A 187 17.76 24.17 -0.57
CA LYS A 187 16.93 25.01 0.30
C LYS A 187 17.52 25.19 1.70
N SER A 188 17.38 26.37 2.26
CA SER A 188 17.73 26.63 3.66
C SER A 188 16.80 25.87 4.62
N GLU A 189 17.21 25.72 5.88
CA GLU A 189 16.35 25.14 6.91
C GLU A 189 15.07 25.95 7.12
N SER A 190 15.17 27.28 7.01
CA SER A 190 14.05 28.21 7.13
C SER A 190 13.04 28.03 5.99
N GLU A 191 13.52 27.83 4.76
CA GLU A 191 12.68 27.55 3.60
C GLU A 191 11.97 26.20 3.73
N ILE A 192 12.68 25.15 4.12
CA ILE A 192 12.10 23.82 4.37
C ILE A 192 11.04 23.90 5.47
N MET A 193 11.31 24.62 6.56
CA MET A 193 10.33 24.82 7.63
C MET A 193 9.07 25.54 7.12
N ARG A 194 9.23 26.65 6.38
CA ARG A 194 8.09 27.41 5.82
C ARG A 194 7.29 26.58 4.81
N PHE A 195 7.97 25.78 3.98
CA PHE A 195 7.34 24.84 3.07
C PHE A 195 6.56 23.76 3.83
N CYS A 196 7.17 23.09 4.83
CA CYS A 196 6.52 22.07 5.65
C CYS A 196 5.28 22.60 6.39
N GLN A 197 5.35 23.83 6.90
CA GLN A 197 4.21 24.50 7.54
C GLN A 197 3.09 24.80 6.55
N SER A 198 3.40 25.27 5.34
CA SER A 198 2.41 25.48 4.28
C SER A 198 1.77 24.17 3.83
N PHE A 199 2.57 23.15 3.56
CA PHE A 199 2.14 21.80 3.17
C PHE A 199 1.17 21.19 4.20
N MET A 200 1.52 21.28 5.48
CA MET A 200 0.67 20.76 6.56
C MET A 200 -0.58 21.60 6.82
N THR A 201 -0.60 22.88 6.40
CA THR A 201 -1.80 23.73 6.54
C THR A 201 -3.00 23.21 5.76
N GLU A 202 -2.77 22.53 4.64
CA GLU A 202 -3.81 21.80 3.92
C GLU A 202 -3.89 20.33 4.36
N LEU A 203 -2.75 19.62 4.46
CA LEU A 203 -2.77 18.18 4.74
C LEU A 203 -3.39 17.82 6.11
N ALA A 204 -3.28 18.71 7.12
CA ALA A 204 -3.86 18.50 8.44
C ALA A 204 -5.40 18.32 8.44
N ASN A 205 -6.09 18.67 7.35
CA ASN A 205 -7.53 18.44 7.19
C ASN A 205 -7.88 16.95 7.02
N TYR A 206 -6.96 16.15 6.48
CA TYR A 206 -7.23 14.81 5.96
C TYR A 206 -6.53 13.67 6.71
N ILE A 207 -5.63 14.01 7.65
CA ILE A 207 -4.81 13.07 8.40
C ILE A 207 -5.13 13.03 9.90
N GLY A 208 -4.74 11.96 10.57
CA GLY A 208 -4.89 11.81 12.01
C GLY A 208 -4.69 10.37 12.50
N PRO A 209 -4.56 10.15 13.83
CA PRO A 209 -4.08 8.89 14.41
C PRO A 209 -4.89 7.63 14.06
N HIS A 210 -6.16 7.79 13.68
CA HIS A 210 -7.06 6.70 13.31
C HIS A 210 -7.58 6.82 11.86
N THR A 211 -6.96 7.70 11.06
CA THR A 211 -7.36 7.98 9.67
C THR A 211 -6.19 7.77 8.73
N ASP A 212 -5.15 8.59 8.84
CA ASP A 212 -3.99 8.58 7.96
C ASP A 212 -2.73 9.02 8.73
N VAL A 213 -1.67 8.25 8.60
CA VAL A 213 -0.37 8.44 9.26
C VAL A 213 0.72 8.59 8.18
N PRO A 214 1.05 9.83 7.77
CA PRO A 214 2.22 10.12 6.97
C PRO A 214 3.53 9.76 7.70
N THR A 215 4.44 9.10 6.99
CA THR A 215 5.78 8.73 7.49
C THR A 215 6.88 9.44 6.69
N SER A 216 8.13 9.26 7.09
CA SER A 216 9.32 9.67 6.31
C SER A 216 9.37 9.03 4.91
N GLY A 217 10.21 9.59 4.05
CA GLY A 217 10.44 9.15 2.67
C GLY A 217 11.56 9.97 2.01
N VAL A 218 11.69 9.86 0.68
CA VAL A 218 12.72 10.61 -0.08
C VAL A 218 12.49 12.12 0.08
N GLY A 219 13.50 12.84 0.57
CA GLY A 219 13.41 14.27 0.87
C GLY A 219 12.57 14.63 2.11
N VAL A 220 12.17 13.65 2.93
CA VAL A 220 11.39 13.84 4.16
C VAL A 220 11.98 13.01 5.30
N GLY A 221 12.93 13.60 6.03
CA GLY A 221 13.59 13.02 7.20
C GLY A 221 12.88 13.33 8.52
N SER A 222 13.59 13.15 9.63
CA SER A 222 13.11 13.51 10.98
C SER A 222 12.85 15.01 11.12
N GLN A 223 13.67 15.87 10.50
CA GLN A 223 13.55 17.33 10.53
C GLN A 223 12.23 17.81 9.89
N GLU A 224 11.92 17.36 8.67
CA GLU A 224 10.68 17.71 7.96
C GLU A 224 9.44 17.17 8.70
N ILE A 225 9.50 15.94 9.20
CA ILE A 225 8.43 15.37 10.03
C ILE A 225 8.24 16.19 11.31
N GLY A 226 9.31 16.67 11.94
CA GLY A 226 9.26 17.54 13.12
C GLY A 226 8.58 18.89 12.83
N TYR A 227 8.94 19.56 11.74
CA TYR A 227 8.29 20.80 11.30
C TYR A 227 6.80 20.59 10.98
N MET A 228 6.48 19.52 10.24
CA MET A 228 5.11 19.15 9.93
C MET A 228 4.31 18.79 11.19
N PHE A 229 4.89 18.07 12.15
CA PHE A 229 4.24 17.72 13.42
C PHE A 229 3.97 18.96 14.27
N GLY A 230 4.93 19.90 14.35
CA GLY A 230 4.75 21.18 15.03
C GLY A 230 3.55 21.95 14.47
N GLN A 231 3.44 22.04 13.15
CA GLN A 231 2.30 22.68 12.49
C GLN A 231 0.99 21.90 12.66
N TYR A 232 1.00 20.57 12.53
CA TYR A 232 -0.17 19.72 12.76
C TYR A 232 -0.72 19.93 14.18
N LYS A 233 0.15 19.91 15.20
CA LYS A 233 -0.20 20.17 16.60
C LYS A 233 -0.81 21.55 16.79
N ARG A 234 -0.24 22.59 16.14
CA ARG A 234 -0.76 23.96 16.17
C ARG A 234 -2.17 24.07 15.58
N LEU A 235 -2.40 23.44 14.43
CA LEU A 235 -3.67 23.52 13.69
C LEU A 235 -4.78 22.67 14.33
N ARG A 236 -4.45 21.45 14.77
CA ARG A 236 -5.42 20.50 15.33
C ARG A 236 -5.61 20.62 16.84
N GLN A 237 -4.78 21.43 17.52
CA GLN A 237 -4.74 21.58 18.98
C GLN A 237 -4.65 20.23 19.71
N LEU A 238 -3.94 19.29 19.08
CA LEU A 238 -3.79 17.91 19.51
C LEU A 238 -2.30 17.57 19.46
N HIS A 239 -1.76 17.02 20.55
CA HIS A 239 -0.50 16.28 20.48
C HIS A 239 -0.87 14.84 20.07
N PRO A 240 -0.66 14.42 18.80
CA PRO A 240 -0.81 13.02 18.48
C PRO A 240 0.26 12.24 19.24
N GLY A 241 -0.08 11.04 19.69
CA GLY A 241 0.86 10.08 20.26
C GLY A 241 0.98 8.87 19.35
N GLY A 242 2.19 8.32 19.24
CA GLY A 242 2.49 7.11 18.47
C GLY A 242 4.00 6.92 18.34
N SER A 243 4.40 5.79 17.74
CA SER A 243 5.80 5.45 17.48
C SER A 243 6.31 5.87 16.10
N GLU A 244 5.41 6.19 15.17
CA GLU A 244 5.74 6.32 13.74
C GLU A 244 5.35 7.66 13.11
N GLY A 245 6.20 8.12 12.19
CA GLY A 245 5.94 9.25 11.29
C GLY A 245 5.48 10.52 12.00
N ILE A 246 4.38 11.11 11.52
CA ILE A 246 3.80 12.31 12.12
C ILE A 246 3.33 12.11 13.57
N LEU A 247 3.09 10.87 14.03
CA LEU A 247 2.62 10.60 15.39
C LEU A 247 3.75 10.60 16.44
N SER A 248 4.99 10.30 16.03
CA SER A 248 6.19 10.43 16.88
C SER A 248 6.87 11.79 16.76
N GLY A 249 6.38 12.67 15.87
CA GLY A 249 7.00 13.97 15.61
C GLY A 249 8.41 13.88 15.02
N GLY A 250 8.78 12.75 14.42
CA GLY A 250 10.12 12.50 13.86
C GLY A 250 11.12 11.95 14.87
N ALA A 251 10.73 11.78 16.14
CA ALA A 251 11.52 11.10 17.15
C ALA A 251 11.42 9.58 16.99
N TYR A 252 12.26 9.01 16.13
CA TYR A 252 12.41 7.57 15.99
C TYR A 252 13.31 7.05 17.12
N HIS A 253 12.71 6.37 18.09
CA HIS A 253 13.42 5.88 19.29
C HIS A 253 14.37 4.70 19.01
N HIS A 254 14.11 3.95 17.93
CA HIS A 254 14.92 2.81 17.51
C HIS A 254 15.23 2.88 16.00
N PRO A 255 16.04 3.84 15.53
CA PRO A 255 16.31 4.03 14.10
C PRO A 255 17.01 2.83 13.44
N GLN A 256 17.60 1.93 14.22
CA GLN A 256 18.33 0.75 13.74
C GLN A 256 17.43 -0.40 13.22
N VAL A 257 16.16 -0.46 13.61
CA VAL A 257 15.27 -1.63 13.38
C VAL A 257 15.11 -2.01 11.91
N THR A 258 15.07 -1.03 11.00
CA THR A 258 14.88 -1.30 9.57
C THR A 258 16.11 -1.97 8.96
N GLY A 259 17.31 -1.43 9.23
CA GLY A 259 18.56 -2.03 8.76
C GLY A 259 18.84 -3.40 9.41
N TYR A 260 18.51 -3.54 10.70
CA TYR A 260 18.58 -4.83 11.39
C TYR A 260 17.62 -5.84 10.78
N GLY A 261 16.42 -5.41 10.40
CA GLY A 261 15.41 -6.23 9.75
C GLY A 261 15.88 -6.81 8.42
N VAL A 262 16.44 -5.96 7.55
CA VAL A 262 17.00 -6.37 6.25
C VAL A 262 18.09 -7.44 6.43
N ALA A 263 19.03 -7.22 7.34
CA ALA A 263 20.11 -8.18 7.60
C ALA A 263 19.62 -9.50 8.22
N HIS A 264 18.68 -9.47 9.17
CA HIS A 264 18.07 -10.69 9.72
C HIS A 264 17.24 -11.46 8.68
N PHE A 265 16.52 -10.77 7.80
CA PHE A 265 15.77 -11.40 6.72
C PHE A 265 16.70 -12.05 5.70
N ALA A 266 17.78 -11.37 5.29
CA ALA A 266 18.82 -11.93 4.45
C ALA A 266 19.47 -13.16 5.09
N ASN A 267 19.81 -13.10 6.37
CA ASN A 267 20.36 -14.24 7.11
C ASN A 267 19.41 -15.44 7.11
N ARG A 268 18.10 -15.21 7.30
CA ARG A 268 17.09 -16.28 7.27
C ARG A 268 16.95 -16.93 5.89
N ILE A 269 16.96 -16.14 4.82
CA ILE A 269 16.97 -16.68 3.44
C ILE A 269 18.16 -17.63 3.26
N LEU A 270 19.35 -17.17 3.66
CA LEU A 270 20.58 -17.96 3.52
C LEU A 270 20.57 -19.21 4.40
N GLU A 271 20.12 -19.14 5.66
CA GLU A 271 19.91 -20.32 6.52
C GLU A 271 19.05 -21.40 5.82
N THR A 272 17.94 -21.01 5.19
CA THR A 272 17.06 -21.97 4.48
C THR A 272 17.66 -22.55 3.21
N ARG A 273 18.69 -21.91 2.64
CA ARG A 273 19.48 -22.41 1.50
C ARG A 273 20.71 -23.22 1.93
N GLY A 274 20.98 -23.36 3.24
CA GLY A 274 22.21 -23.95 3.76
C GLY A 274 23.45 -23.05 3.61
N GLU A 275 23.23 -21.77 3.34
CA GLU A 275 24.25 -20.73 3.19
C GLU A 275 24.41 -19.93 4.51
N THR A 276 25.41 -19.04 4.57
CA THR A 276 25.66 -18.19 5.74
C THR A 276 26.23 -16.84 5.33
N LEU A 277 25.94 -15.79 6.12
CA LEU A 277 26.59 -14.48 6.04
C LEU A 277 28.00 -14.45 6.63
N LYS A 278 28.39 -15.44 7.46
CA LYS A 278 29.66 -15.40 8.18
C LYS A 278 30.86 -15.46 7.22
N GLY A 279 31.75 -14.47 7.33
CA GLY A 279 32.93 -14.31 6.49
C GLY A 279 32.66 -13.81 5.07
N LYS A 280 31.47 -13.25 4.80
CA LYS A 280 31.03 -12.89 3.45
C LYS A 280 31.18 -11.40 3.13
N ARG A 281 31.73 -11.11 1.95
CA ARG A 281 31.93 -9.73 1.48
C ARG A 281 30.60 -9.14 1.03
N CYS A 282 30.19 -8.04 1.66
CA CYS A 282 28.90 -7.41 1.43
C CYS A 282 29.06 -5.97 0.91
N LEU A 283 28.41 -5.64 -0.20
CA LEU A 283 28.28 -4.26 -0.69
C LEU A 283 26.92 -3.71 -0.30
N ILE A 284 26.88 -2.45 0.13
CA ILE A 284 25.66 -1.78 0.56
C ILE A 284 25.58 -0.46 -0.22
N SER A 285 24.50 -0.22 -0.96
CA SER A 285 24.31 1.12 -1.54
C SER A 285 23.70 2.06 -0.52
N GLY A 286 24.04 3.34 -0.63
CA GLY A 286 23.57 4.37 0.27
C GLY A 286 24.33 4.39 1.60
N SER A 287 24.02 5.43 2.37
CA SER A 287 24.72 5.77 3.62
C SER A 287 23.79 6.50 4.60
N GLY A 288 22.48 6.46 4.35
CA GLY A 288 21.47 6.89 5.32
C GLY A 288 21.29 5.88 6.45
N THR A 289 20.32 6.15 7.32
CA THR A 289 20.01 5.37 8.51
C THR A 289 19.81 3.87 8.26
N VAL A 290 19.24 3.48 7.12
CA VAL A 290 19.08 2.05 6.78
C VAL A 290 20.43 1.42 6.48
N ALA A 291 21.18 1.94 5.50
CA ALA A 291 22.46 1.39 5.05
C ALA A 291 23.49 1.25 6.19
N LEU A 292 23.64 2.28 7.02
CA LEU A 292 24.60 2.25 8.15
C LEU A 292 24.21 1.24 9.24
N ASN A 293 22.92 0.94 9.41
CA ASN A 293 22.47 -0.08 10.37
C ASN A 293 22.37 -1.48 9.75
N VAL A 294 22.25 -1.61 8.42
CA VAL A 294 22.54 -2.86 7.70
C VAL A 294 24.02 -3.24 7.90
N ALA A 295 24.94 -2.30 7.65
CA ALA A 295 26.37 -2.51 7.86
C ALA A 295 26.69 -2.95 9.30
N GLN A 296 26.09 -2.28 10.29
CA GLN A 296 26.21 -2.65 11.70
C GLN A 296 25.76 -4.09 11.96
N LYS A 297 24.54 -4.46 11.54
CA LYS A 297 24.01 -5.80 11.81
C LYS A 297 24.76 -6.89 11.06
N LEU A 298 25.28 -6.59 9.87
CA LEU A 298 26.13 -7.51 9.11
C LEU A 298 27.42 -7.82 9.87
N LEU A 299 28.04 -6.85 10.55
CA LEU A 299 29.19 -7.11 11.43
C LEU A 299 28.82 -8.00 12.62
N ASP A 300 27.68 -7.75 13.28
CA ASP A 300 27.22 -8.56 14.41
C ASP A 300 26.95 -10.03 13.98
N LEU A 301 26.50 -10.24 12.74
CA LEU A 301 26.28 -11.55 12.12
C LEU A 301 27.58 -12.18 11.55
N GLY A 302 28.72 -11.50 11.68
CA GLY A 302 30.04 -11.96 11.26
C GLY A 302 30.32 -11.86 9.76
N ALA A 303 29.53 -11.08 9.01
CA ALA A 303 29.83 -10.70 7.63
C ALA A 303 30.87 -9.58 7.58
N ILE A 304 31.31 -9.24 6.37
CA ILE A 304 32.34 -8.24 6.09
C ILE A 304 31.74 -7.18 5.14
N PRO A 305 31.12 -6.10 5.66
CA PRO A 305 30.69 -4.97 4.86
C PRO A 305 31.93 -4.26 4.30
N ILE A 306 32.08 -4.25 2.98
CA ILE A 306 33.27 -3.71 2.28
C ILE A 306 33.00 -2.41 1.52
N GLY A 307 31.74 -2.04 1.28
CA GLY A 307 31.42 -0.84 0.51
C GLY A 307 30.10 -0.18 0.91
N LEU A 308 30.09 1.15 0.83
CA LEU A 308 28.97 2.07 1.11
C LEU A 308 28.96 3.19 0.04
N SER A 309 27.80 3.75 -0.30
CA SER A 309 27.71 4.84 -1.30
C SER A 309 26.88 6.05 -0.88
N ASP A 310 27.01 7.15 -1.62
CA ASP A 310 26.03 8.25 -1.65
C ASP A 310 25.94 8.84 -3.07
N ASN A 311 25.21 9.94 -3.21
CA ASN A 311 24.95 10.59 -4.50
C ASN A 311 26.22 11.14 -5.20
N PHE A 312 27.39 11.14 -4.54
CA PHE A 312 28.64 11.70 -5.07
C PHE A 312 29.70 10.62 -5.38
N GLY A 313 29.48 9.38 -4.94
CA GLY A 313 30.45 8.30 -5.07
C GLY A 313 30.31 7.20 -4.03
N TYR A 314 31.32 6.36 -3.91
CA TYR A 314 31.33 5.23 -2.99
C TYR A 314 32.70 5.02 -2.32
N LEU A 315 32.67 4.44 -1.13
CA LEU A 315 33.85 3.99 -0.39
C LEU A 315 34.00 2.48 -0.53
N ILE A 316 35.24 2.02 -0.70
CA ILE A 316 35.65 0.64 -0.50
C ILE A 316 36.65 0.56 0.66
N GLU A 317 36.43 -0.36 1.58
CA GLU A 317 37.29 -0.71 2.71
C GLU A 317 37.60 -2.21 2.56
N GLU A 318 38.73 -2.56 1.95
CA GLU A 318 38.98 -3.94 1.45
C GLU A 318 39.01 -5.03 2.54
N GLN A 319 39.38 -4.65 3.77
CA GLN A 319 39.37 -5.53 4.95
C GLN A 319 38.01 -5.51 5.69
N GLY A 320 37.06 -4.70 5.23
CA GLY A 320 35.77 -4.46 5.83
C GLY A 320 35.75 -3.29 6.82
N PHE A 321 34.61 -2.60 6.90
CA PHE A 321 34.37 -1.55 7.90
C PHE A 321 34.34 -2.14 9.31
N THR A 322 34.85 -1.38 10.29
CA THR A 322 34.78 -1.74 11.71
C THR A 322 33.64 -1.00 12.43
N LEU A 323 33.31 -1.40 13.67
CA LEU A 323 32.38 -0.63 14.53
C LEU A 323 32.81 0.84 14.68
N LYS A 324 34.12 1.09 14.78
CA LYS A 324 34.70 2.45 14.84
C LYS A 324 34.50 3.20 13.51
N SER A 325 34.72 2.51 12.38
CA SER A 325 34.46 3.05 11.04
C SER A 325 33.00 3.48 10.88
N LEU A 326 32.06 2.63 11.29
CA LEU A 326 30.62 2.92 11.19
C LEU A 326 30.19 4.03 12.15
N ALA A 327 30.78 4.14 13.34
CA ALA A 327 30.54 5.24 14.27
C ALA A 327 30.99 6.60 13.68
N GLU A 328 32.16 6.65 13.05
CA GLU A 328 32.66 7.85 12.38
C GLU A 328 31.84 8.19 11.12
N LEU A 329 31.44 7.20 10.31
CA LEU A 329 30.53 7.41 9.18
C LEU A 329 29.15 7.93 9.62
N LYS A 330 28.63 7.45 10.75
CA LYS A 330 27.41 7.99 11.39
C LYS A 330 27.60 9.46 11.78
N ARG A 331 28.69 9.79 12.49
CA ARG A 331 29.03 11.17 12.88
C ARG A 331 29.15 12.11 11.66
N ILE A 332 29.83 11.67 10.60
CA ILE A 332 29.94 12.44 9.35
C ILE A 332 28.54 12.66 8.74
N LYS A 333 27.68 11.65 8.73
CA LYS A 333 26.32 11.72 8.14
C LYS A 333 25.26 12.39 9.04
N GLU A 334 25.60 12.79 10.26
CA GLU A 334 24.78 13.70 11.07
C GLU A 334 24.87 15.16 10.56
N GLU A 335 25.98 15.53 9.90
CA GLU A 335 26.15 16.84 9.28
C GLU A 335 25.36 16.93 7.95
N ARG A 336 24.52 17.97 7.81
CA ARG A 336 23.69 18.17 6.62
C ARG A 336 24.56 18.37 5.37
N ASN A 337 24.22 17.66 4.29
CA ASN A 337 24.97 17.62 3.02
C ASN A 337 26.39 17.02 3.10
N ALA A 338 26.77 16.35 4.19
CA ALA A 338 28.06 15.68 4.30
C ALA A 338 28.21 14.53 3.29
N ARG A 339 29.41 14.44 2.69
CA ARG A 339 29.77 13.47 1.66
C ARG A 339 30.54 12.29 2.25
N LEU A 340 30.36 11.09 1.69
CA LEU A 340 31.10 9.89 2.10
C LEU A 340 32.62 10.09 2.01
N GLY A 341 33.08 10.86 1.01
CA GLY A 341 34.49 11.19 0.82
C GLY A 341 35.16 11.85 2.04
N GLY A 342 34.42 12.47 2.96
CA GLY A 342 34.99 13.00 4.22
C GLY A 342 35.65 11.91 5.09
N TYR A 343 35.19 10.66 5.01
CA TYR A 343 35.73 9.55 5.80
C TYR A 343 37.19 9.21 5.47
N ILE A 344 37.66 9.46 4.22
CA ILE A 344 39.07 9.20 3.84
C ILE A 344 40.07 10.14 4.54
N MET A 345 39.58 11.22 5.17
CA MET A 345 40.40 12.06 6.05
C MET A 345 40.66 11.40 7.42
N SER A 346 39.89 10.36 7.76
CA SER A 346 39.92 9.65 9.05
C SER A 346 40.36 8.18 8.94
N SER A 347 40.22 7.56 7.76
CA SER A 347 40.69 6.20 7.46
C SER A 347 41.99 6.22 6.67
N THR A 348 42.91 5.32 7.01
CA THR A 348 44.18 5.12 6.30
C THR A 348 44.13 4.02 5.24
N THR A 349 42.99 3.32 5.11
CA THR A 349 42.83 2.10 4.28
C THR A 349 41.66 2.18 3.30
N ALA A 350 40.72 3.10 3.52
CA ALA A 350 39.56 3.27 2.64
C ALA A 350 39.91 4.02 1.35
N ILE A 351 39.33 3.59 0.24
CA ILE A 351 39.44 4.24 -1.06
C ILE A 351 38.08 4.84 -1.41
N TYR A 352 38.06 6.12 -1.81
CA TYR A 352 36.87 6.79 -2.33
C TYR A 352 36.91 6.83 -3.86
N HIS A 353 35.81 6.44 -4.48
CA HIS A 353 35.59 6.48 -5.92
C HIS A 353 34.47 7.49 -6.23
N PRO A 354 34.72 8.55 -7.00
CA PRO A 354 33.67 9.43 -7.51
C PRO A 354 32.64 8.67 -8.36
N SER A 355 31.38 9.10 -8.32
CA SER A 355 30.29 8.48 -9.08
C SER A 355 30.40 8.67 -10.60
N GLU A 356 31.32 9.52 -11.07
CA GLU A 356 31.57 9.78 -12.50
C GLU A 356 32.45 8.70 -13.14
N ASP A 357 33.28 8.00 -12.35
CA ASP A 357 34.31 7.10 -12.86
C ASP A 357 33.84 5.64 -13.00
N ASN A 358 33.20 5.09 -11.94
CA ASN A 358 32.82 3.68 -11.82
C ASN A 358 31.53 3.53 -11.00
N HIS A 359 30.88 2.35 -11.06
CA HIS A 359 29.76 1.98 -10.20
C HIS A 359 30.17 1.05 -9.05
N LEU A 360 29.60 1.26 -7.85
CA LEU A 360 29.75 0.37 -6.67
C LEU A 360 29.62 -1.13 -6.99
N TRP A 361 28.71 -1.50 -7.89
CA TRP A 361 28.41 -2.90 -8.27
C TRP A 361 29.51 -3.58 -9.10
N GLU A 362 30.51 -2.83 -9.55
CA GLU A 362 31.72 -3.36 -10.20
C GLU A 362 32.72 -3.99 -9.22
N THR A 363 32.58 -3.76 -7.91
CA THR A 363 33.43 -4.38 -6.89
C THR A 363 33.03 -5.85 -6.62
N PRO A 364 33.99 -6.80 -6.50
CA PRO A 364 33.69 -8.18 -6.13
C PRO A 364 33.13 -8.37 -4.71
N CYS A 365 31.98 -9.05 -4.60
CA CYS A 365 31.29 -9.35 -3.34
C CYS A 365 30.57 -10.71 -3.39
N ASP A 366 30.23 -11.26 -2.22
CA ASP A 366 29.33 -12.41 -2.11
C ASP A 366 27.86 -11.97 -2.16
N TYR A 367 27.50 -10.83 -1.55
CA TYR A 367 26.12 -10.36 -1.42
C TYR A 367 25.99 -8.84 -1.57
N ALA A 368 24.87 -8.38 -2.13
CA ALA A 368 24.55 -6.97 -2.33
C ALA A 368 23.30 -6.54 -1.55
N PHE A 369 23.33 -5.34 -0.98
CA PHE A 369 22.26 -4.76 -0.15
C PHE A 369 21.88 -3.36 -0.65
N PRO A 370 21.03 -3.23 -1.67
CA PRO A 370 20.67 -1.92 -2.18
C PRO A 370 19.76 -1.17 -1.21
N CYS A 371 20.29 -0.11 -0.59
CA CYS A 371 19.67 0.66 0.51
C CYS A 371 19.65 2.17 0.26
N ALA A 372 19.97 2.64 -0.96
CA ALA A 372 19.96 4.05 -1.35
C ALA A 372 18.55 4.55 -1.74
N ILE A 373 18.11 4.24 -2.97
CA ILE A 373 16.92 4.82 -3.61
C ILE A 373 16.12 3.76 -4.38
N GLN A 374 15.01 4.17 -5.00
CA GLN A 374 14.28 3.38 -5.98
C GLN A 374 15.13 3.20 -7.27
N ASN A 375 14.99 2.07 -7.98
CA ASN A 375 15.71 1.77 -9.24
C ASN A 375 17.25 1.95 -9.17
N ASP A 376 17.83 1.66 -7.99
CA ASP A 376 19.27 1.68 -7.67
C ASP A 376 20.03 0.43 -8.21
N VAL A 377 19.29 -0.61 -8.62
CA VAL A 377 19.82 -1.82 -9.24
C VAL A 377 18.99 -2.15 -10.47
N ASP A 378 19.56 -1.91 -11.65
CA ASP A 378 18.98 -2.27 -12.94
C ASP A 378 19.52 -3.61 -13.47
N ALA A 379 19.17 -3.93 -14.71
CA ALA A 379 19.59 -5.15 -15.38
C ALA A 379 21.11 -5.23 -15.63
N ASP A 380 21.81 -4.11 -15.80
CA ASP A 380 23.27 -4.07 -16.00
C ASP A 380 24.02 -4.19 -14.67
N ALA A 381 23.52 -3.56 -13.61
CA ALA A 381 23.98 -3.79 -12.24
C ALA A 381 23.92 -5.26 -11.84
N VAL A 382 22.81 -5.98 -12.15
CA VAL A 382 22.71 -7.42 -11.89
C VAL A 382 23.74 -8.22 -12.72
N ARG A 383 23.94 -7.88 -14.01
CA ARG A 383 24.96 -8.52 -14.85
C ARG A 383 26.38 -8.35 -14.27
N LEU A 384 26.71 -7.16 -13.79
CA LEU A 384 27.99 -6.87 -13.13
C LEU A 384 28.14 -7.68 -11.83
N LEU A 385 27.14 -7.67 -10.95
CA LEU A 385 27.14 -8.42 -9.71
C LEU A 385 27.33 -9.93 -9.94
N VAL A 386 26.61 -10.52 -10.90
CA VAL A 386 26.75 -11.94 -11.26
C VAL A 386 28.16 -12.25 -11.80
N LYS A 387 28.67 -11.43 -12.72
CA LYS A 387 30.05 -11.54 -13.24
C LYS A 387 31.10 -11.48 -12.12
N ASN A 388 30.82 -10.69 -11.09
CA ASN A 388 31.69 -10.45 -9.94
C ASN A 388 31.53 -11.46 -8.79
N GLY A 389 30.72 -12.52 -8.99
CA GLY A 389 30.59 -13.64 -8.04
C GLY A 389 29.53 -13.45 -6.95
N CYS A 390 28.67 -12.43 -7.07
CA CYS A 390 27.55 -12.20 -6.16
C CYS A 390 26.53 -13.35 -6.25
N LYS A 391 26.03 -13.78 -5.09
CA LYS A 391 25.12 -14.93 -4.89
C LYS A 391 23.74 -14.51 -4.40
N GLY A 392 23.56 -13.24 -4.01
CA GLY A 392 22.29 -12.77 -3.50
C GLY A 392 22.18 -11.25 -3.35
N ILE A 393 20.96 -10.75 -3.53
CA ILE A 393 20.60 -9.33 -3.47
C ILE A 393 19.43 -9.17 -2.49
N PHE A 394 19.60 -8.31 -1.49
CA PHE A 394 18.63 -8.12 -0.40
C PHE A 394 18.21 -6.66 -0.30
N GLU A 395 17.01 -6.33 -0.77
CA GLU A 395 16.56 -4.95 -0.89
C GLU A 395 16.33 -4.30 0.48
N GLY A 396 16.98 -3.16 0.74
CA GLY A 396 16.79 -2.35 1.94
C GLY A 396 16.15 -0.98 1.69
N ALA A 397 16.17 -0.47 0.46
CA ALA A 397 15.38 0.70 0.06
C ALA A 397 13.91 0.30 -0.25
N ASN A 398 13.08 1.26 -0.65
CA ASN A 398 11.77 0.96 -1.24
C ASN A 398 11.97 0.83 -2.77
N PHE A 399 11.69 -0.35 -3.33
CA PHE A 399 11.81 -0.66 -4.77
C PHE A 399 13.18 -0.33 -5.42
N PRO A 400 14.33 -0.73 -4.84
CA PRO A 400 15.63 -0.50 -5.47
C PRO A 400 15.87 -1.33 -6.74
N CYS A 401 15.37 -2.56 -6.84
CA CYS A 401 15.55 -3.35 -8.06
C CYS A 401 14.45 -3.04 -9.09
N THR A 402 14.83 -2.86 -10.36
CA THR A 402 13.84 -2.80 -11.47
C THR A 402 13.26 -4.19 -11.76
N ASP A 403 12.16 -4.27 -12.51
CA ASP A 403 11.51 -5.54 -12.85
C ASP A 403 12.41 -6.45 -13.69
N GLU A 404 13.21 -5.86 -14.58
CA GLU A 404 14.23 -6.56 -15.38
C GLU A 404 15.35 -7.09 -14.49
N ALA A 405 15.76 -6.32 -13.48
CA ALA A 405 16.73 -6.74 -12.47
C ALA A 405 16.20 -7.94 -11.67
N ILE A 406 14.95 -7.87 -11.15
CA ILE A 406 14.29 -8.97 -10.42
C ILE A 406 14.18 -10.22 -11.31
N SER A 407 13.86 -10.05 -12.60
CA SER A 407 13.79 -11.14 -13.56
C SER A 407 15.14 -11.84 -13.77
N LEU A 408 16.23 -11.07 -13.90
CA LEU A 408 17.59 -11.60 -14.03
C LEU A 408 18.09 -12.26 -12.73
N ILE A 409 17.78 -11.68 -11.57
CA ILE A 409 18.08 -12.25 -10.24
C ILE A 409 17.50 -13.67 -10.13
N LYS A 410 16.24 -13.85 -10.56
CA LYS A 410 15.57 -15.15 -10.62
C LYS A 410 16.20 -16.08 -11.66
N GLN A 411 16.48 -15.59 -12.87
CA GLN A 411 17.10 -16.37 -13.94
C GLN A 411 18.47 -16.94 -13.54
N HIS A 412 19.25 -16.17 -12.76
CA HIS A 412 20.56 -16.59 -12.25
C HIS A 412 20.51 -17.38 -10.92
N GLY A 413 19.33 -17.61 -10.34
CA GLY A 413 19.17 -18.39 -9.10
C GLY A 413 19.71 -17.72 -7.83
N LEU A 414 19.93 -16.41 -7.87
CA LEU A 414 20.45 -15.64 -6.74
C LEU A 414 19.48 -15.67 -5.56
N ALA A 415 19.99 -15.63 -4.33
CA ALA A 415 19.16 -15.40 -3.15
C ALA A 415 18.54 -13.99 -3.22
N PHE A 416 17.22 -13.86 -3.08
CA PHE A 416 16.54 -12.57 -3.23
C PHE A 416 15.69 -12.21 -2.02
N GLY A 417 15.96 -11.06 -1.42
CA GLY A 417 15.15 -10.46 -0.37
C GLY A 417 14.29 -9.32 -0.91
N PRO A 418 13.00 -9.53 -1.22
CA PRO A 418 12.13 -8.49 -1.78
C PRO A 418 11.76 -7.43 -0.74
N ASN A 419 11.87 -6.16 -1.14
CA ASN A 419 11.73 -4.98 -0.27
C ASN A 419 10.43 -4.95 0.53
N LYS A 420 9.33 -5.43 -0.08
CA LYS A 420 8.01 -5.56 0.57
C LYS A 420 8.07 -6.32 1.90
N ALA A 421 9.00 -7.28 2.02
CA ALA A 421 9.22 -8.08 3.21
C ALA A 421 10.53 -7.71 3.96
N SER A 422 11.67 -7.62 3.27
CA SER A 422 12.99 -7.39 3.90
C SER A 422 13.11 -6.03 4.59
N ASN A 423 12.50 -4.98 4.04
CA ASN A 423 12.46 -3.63 4.62
C ASN A 423 11.45 -3.54 5.82
N GLY A 424 10.86 -4.66 6.24
CA GLY A 424 9.78 -4.71 7.23
C GLY A 424 10.19 -4.54 8.70
N GLY A 425 11.46 -4.25 9.01
CA GLY A 425 12.00 -4.32 10.38
C GLY A 425 11.29 -3.46 11.43
N SER A 426 10.85 -2.24 11.08
CA SER A 426 10.16 -1.33 12.01
C SER A 426 8.81 -1.86 12.50
N PHE A 427 8.12 -2.66 11.69
CA PHE A 427 6.84 -3.24 12.04
C PHE A 427 6.93 -4.26 13.20
N ALA A 428 8.12 -4.79 13.50
CA ALA A 428 8.36 -5.65 14.67
C ALA A 428 7.93 -4.97 15.98
N LEU A 429 8.22 -3.67 16.13
CA LEU A 429 7.83 -2.89 17.31
C LEU A 429 6.31 -2.74 17.42
N ILE A 430 5.67 -2.48 16.28
CA ILE A 430 4.22 -2.26 16.21
C ILE A 430 3.45 -3.53 16.54
N THR A 431 3.87 -4.70 16.02
CA THR A 431 3.19 -5.97 16.32
C THR A 431 3.25 -6.35 17.81
N LYS A 432 4.21 -5.81 18.56
CA LYS A 432 4.33 -5.97 20.02
C LYS A 432 3.61 -4.87 20.81
N ASN A 433 2.99 -3.87 20.15
CA ASN A 433 2.44 -2.65 20.74
C ASN A 433 3.46 -1.86 21.60
N LEU A 434 4.75 -1.90 21.22
CA LEU A 434 5.81 -1.19 21.94
C LEU A 434 5.76 0.29 21.53
N GLY A 435 5.50 1.15 22.51
CA GLY A 435 5.36 2.59 22.29
C GLY A 435 6.71 3.30 22.30
N ALA A 436 6.70 4.54 21.83
CA ALA A 436 7.84 5.47 21.87
C ALA A 436 8.51 5.60 23.25
N SER A 437 7.79 5.37 24.35
CA SER A 437 8.28 5.44 25.72
C SER A 437 8.89 4.13 26.27
N THR A 438 8.84 3.03 25.54
CA THR A 438 9.41 1.76 26.01
C THR A 438 10.91 1.74 25.77
N GLN A 439 11.70 1.87 26.84
CA GLN A 439 13.14 1.61 26.77
C GLN A 439 13.37 0.11 26.64
N LEU A 440 14.14 -0.27 25.62
CA LEU A 440 14.61 -1.62 25.34
C LEU A 440 16.13 -1.58 25.29
N SER A 441 16.78 -2.64 25.78
CA SER A 441 18.20 -2.87 25.47
C SER A 441 18.36 -3.25 23.99
N ASP A 442 19.56 -3.06 23.43
CA ASP A 442 19.86 -3.42 22.04
C ASP A 442 19.67 -4.94 21.79
N ASP A 443 19.94 -5.79 22.78
CA ASP A 443 19.72 -7.24 22.71
C ASP A 443 18.23 -7.61 22.67
N GLU A 444 17.39 -6.95 23.47
CA GLU A 444 15.94 -7.14 23.44
C GLU A 444 15.34 -6.68 22.12
N LEU A 445 15.80 -5.53 21.63
CA LEU A 445 15.41 -4.97 20.34
C LEU A 445 15.80 -5.91 19.19
N ASP A 446 17.05 -6.37 19.15
CA ASP A 446 17.53 -7.30 18.14
C ASP A 446 16.73 -8.60 18.12
N LYS A 447 16.47 -9.18 19.31
CA LYS A 447 15.64 -10.38 19.45
C LYS A 447 14.22 -10.17 18.92
N ILE A 448 13.58 -9.03 19.22
CA ILE A 448 12.23 -8.69 18.73
C ILE A 448 12.22 -8.59 17.21
N VAL A 449 13.18 -7.88 16.62
CA VAL A 449 13.30 -7.74 15.16
C VAL A 449 13.58 -9.09 14.50
N LYS A 450 14.53 -9.87 15.02
CA LYS A 450 14.88 -11.21 14.52
C LYS A 450 13.68 -12.16 14.54
N GLU A 451 13.00 -12.28 15.68
CA GLU A 451 11.80 -13.14 15.81
C GLU A 451 10.72 -12.77 14.80
N TYR A 452 10.51 -11.47 14.56
CA TYR A 452 9.52 -10.98 13.61
C TYR A 452 9.93 -11.26 12.16
N MET A 453 11.16 -10.93 11.75
CA MET A 453 11.62 -11.14 10.37
C MET A 453 11.68 -12.62 10.00
N TYR A 454 12.07 -13.50 10.92
CA TYR A 454 12.10 -14.94 10.69
C TYR A 454 10.67 -15.49 10.48
N LYS A 455 9.69 -15.07 11.30
CA LYS A 455 8.28 -15.44 11.12
C LYS A 455 7.68 -14.86 9.83
N LEU A 456 8.07 -13.65 9.44
CA LEU A 456 7.66 -13.04 8.19
C LEU A 456 8.19 -13.83 7.00
N HIS A 457 9.48 -14.17 7.00
CA HIS A 457 10.12 -15.02 5.99
C HIS A 457 9.39 -16.35 5.86
N ASP A 458 9.26 -17.10 6.96
CA ASP A 458 8.74 -18.47 6.92
C ASP A 458 7.27 -18.51 6.46
N ARG A 459 6.47 -17.48 6.78
CA ARG A 459 5.11 -17.32 6.23
C ARG A 459 5.12 -17.02 4.73
N VAL A 460 6.00 -16.12 4.27
CA VAL A 460 6.13 -15.76 2.85
C VAL A 460 6.60 -16.96 2.02
N ALA A 461 7.57 -17.72 2.51
CA ALA A 461 8.05 -18.95 1.90
C ALA A 461 6.94 -20.01 1.81
N ALA A 462 6.23 -20.27 2.91
CA ALA A 462 5.12 -21.24 2.93
C ALA A 462 4.00 -20.87 1.94
N THR A 463 3.70 -19.57 1.76
CA THR A 463 2.74 -19.14 0.72
C THR A 463 3.30 -19.30 -0.70
N ALA A 464 4.60 -19.06 -0.91
CA ALA A 464 5.23 -19.35 -2.20
C ALA A 464 5.11 -20.84 -2.57
N ASP A 465 5.38 -21.73 -1.61
CA ASP A 465 5.20 -23.18 -1.76
C ASP A 465 3.74 -23.56 -2.03
N GLU A 466 2.78 -23.01 -1.28
CA GLU A 466 1.33 -23.27 -1.44
C GLU A 466 0.82 -22.93 -2.86
N PHE A 467 1.47 -21.99 -3.55
CA PHE A 467 1.13 -21.54 -4.90
C PHE A 467 2.09 -22.04 -5.99
N ASN A 468 2.88 -23.09 -5.71
CA ASN A 468 3.83 -23.72 -6.63
C ASN A 468 4.97 -22.79 -7.12
N ALA A 469 5.31 -21.77 -6.34
CA ALA A 469 6.39 -20.83 -6.59
C ALA A 469 7.51 -20.99 -5.54
N ALA A 470 7.85 -22.24 -5.18
CA ALA A 470 8.77 -22.56 -4.09
C ALA A 470 10.12 -21.83 -4.23
N GLY A 471 10.55 -21.15 -3.16
CA GLY A 471 11.74 -20.30 -3.15
C GLY A 471 11.58 -18.90 -3.76
N ASP A 472 10.52 -18.60 -4.51
CA ASP A 472 10.22 -17.27 -5.03
C ASP A 472 9.53 -16.40 -3.97
N LEU A 473 10.34 -15.84 -3.08
CA LEU A 473 9.85 -14.97 -2.00
C LEU A 473 9.18 -13.69 -2.52
N HIS A 474 9.45 -13.25 -3.75
CA HIS A 474 8.77 -12.09 -4.35
C HIS A 474 7.30 -12.42 -4.65
N VAL A 475 7.06 -13.56 -5.31
CA VAL A 475 5.69 -14.07 -5.55
C VAL A 475 5.00 -14.40 -4.21
N GLY A 476 5.70 -15.09 -3.31
CA GLY A 476 5.18 -15.39 -1.97
C GLY A 476 4.76 -14.13 -1.19
N ALA A 477 5.55 -13.06 -1.25
CA ALA A 477 5.25 -11.79 -0.57
C ALA A 477 4.00 -11.12 -1.14
N ASN A 478 3.90 -11.02 -2.48
CA ASN A 478 2.75 -10.41 -3.15
C ASN A 478 1.46 -11.20 -2.88
N ILE A 479 1.50 -12.53 -2.97
CA ILE A 479 0.33 -13.38 -2.69
C ILE A 479 -0.09 -13.28 -1.21
N THR A 480 0.85 -13.37 -0.27
CA THR A 480 0.57 -13.27 1.19
C THR A 480 -0.09 -11.94 1.53
N ALA A 481 0.43 -10.85 0.98
CA ALA A 481 -0.11 -9.51 1.14
C ALA A 481 -1.52 -9.39 0.53
N PHE A 482 -1.67 -9.78 -0.74
CA PHE A 482 -2.93 -9.66 -1.47
C PHE A 482 -4.05 -10.48 -0.82
N MET A 483 -3.79 -11.72 -0.42
CA MET A 483 -4.79 -12.55 0.26
C MET A 483 -5.28 -11.91 1.56
N SER A 484 -4.40 -11.25 2.31
CA SER A 484 -4.73 -10.56 3.56
C SER A 484 -5.68 -9.38 3.32
N VAL A 485 -5.34 -8.51 2.36
CA VAL A 485 -6.17 -7.35 1.95
C VAL A 485 -7.49 -7.82 1.35
N ALA A 486 -7.45 -8.76 0.42
CA ALA A 486 -8.63 -9.24 -0.29
C ALA A 486 -9.64 -9.92 0.64
N ALA A 487 -9.16 -10.68 1.64
CA ALA A 487 -10.01 -11.26 2.67
C ALA A 487 -10.65 -10.19 3.59
N ALA A 488 -9.98 -9.07 3.84
CA ALA A 488 -10.55 -7.94 4.58
C ALA A 488 -11.65 -7.22 3.77
N MET A 489 -11.34 -6.79 2.54
CA MET A 489 -12.30 -6.14 1.64
C MET A 489 -13.56 -7.00 1.39
N PHE A 490 -13.38 -8.29 1.16
CA PHE A 490 -14.49 -9.22 0.92
C PHE A 490 -15.41 -9.36 2.14
N ARG A 491 -14.86 -9.28 3.37
CA ARG A 491 -15.65 -9.25 4.62
C ARG A 491 -16.33 -7.90 4.85
N GLN A 492 -15.71 -6.81 4.40
CA GLN A 492 -16.24 -5.43 4.51
C GLN A 492 -17.33 -5.09 3.46
N GLY A 493 -17.58 -5.99 2.50
CA GLY A 493 -18.74 -5.90 1.61
C GLY A 493 -18.41 -5.81 0.12
N VAL A 494 -17.14 -5.91 -0.28
CA VAL A 494 -16.73 -6.02 -1.69
C VAL A 494 -17.07 -7.42 -2.21
N GLN A 495 -18.37 -7.64 -2.48
CA GLN A 495 -18.94 -8.90 -2.95
C GLN A 495 -19.86 -8.67 -4.15
N GLU A 496 -19.77 -9.56 -5.14
CA GLU A 496 -20.64 -9.56 -6.31
C GLU A 496 -22.10 -9.90 -5.93
N GLU A 497 -23.07 -9.18 -6.50
CA GLU A 497 -24.49 -9.28 -6.14
C GLU A 497 -25.05 -10.72 -6.32
N GLU A 498 -24.56 -11.46 -7.31
CA GLU A 498 -24.94 -12.86 -7.55
C GLU A 498 -24.42 -13.81 -6.45
N GLN A 499 -23.20 -13.59 -5.95
CA GLN A 499 -22.64 -14.37 -4.84
C GLN A 499 -23.35 -14.06 -3.53
N ARG A 500 -23.73 -12.79 -3.31
CA ARG A 500 -24.54 -12.36 -2.17
C ARG A 500 -25.92 -13.01 -2.20
N SER A 501 -26.56 -13.11 -3.36
CA SER A 501 -27.85 -13.82 -3.51
C SER A 501 -27.72 -15.31 -3.13
N ARG A 502 -26.71 -16.01 -3.67
CA ARG A 502 -26.47 -17.43 -3.36
C ARG A 502 -26.07 -17.67 -1.90
N SER A 503 -25.25 -16.82 -1.30
CA SER A 503 -24.82 -16.97 0.10
C SER A 503 -25.98 -16.73 1.08
N TRP A 504 -26.82 -15.72 0.82
CA TRP A 504 -28.06 -15.50 1.59
C TRP A 504 -29.07 -16.63 1.39
N GLN A 505 -29.23 -17.17 0.18
CA GLN A 505 -30.07 -18.34 -0.06
C GLN A 505 -29.57 -19.57 0.70
N VAL A 506 -28.27 -19.86 0.69
CA VAL A 506 -27.69 -21.00 1.42
C VAL A 506 -27.78 -20.80 2.94
N ALA A 507 -27.53 -19.59 3.45
CA ALA A 507 -27.68 -19.26 4.86
C ALA A 507 -29.14 -19.37 5.31
N ALA A 508 -30.09 -18.86 4.53
CA ALA A 508 -31.52 -19.02 4.75
C ALA A 508 -31.92 -20.50 4.74
N LEU A 509 -31.43 -21.31 3.78
CA LEU A 509 -31.74 -22.73 3.70
C LEU A 509 -31.18 -23.52 4.90
N LYS A 510 -29.98 -23.17 5.39
CA LYS A 510 -29.39 -23.74 6.61
C LYS A 510 -30.19 -23.35 7.86
N CYS A 511 -30.58 -22.08 7.97
CA CYS A 511 -31.39 -21.58 9.08
C CYS A 511 -32.79 -22.23 9.08
N GLN A 512 -33.41 -22.38 7.90
CA GLN A 512 -34.69 -23.05 7.72
C GLN A 512 -34.62 -24.54 8.06
N LYS A 513 -33.53 -25.24 7.69
CA LYS A 513 -33.28 -26.62 8.15
C LYS A 513 -33.08 -26.71 9.67
N ALA A 514 -32.37 -25.76 10.28
CA ALA A 514 -32.16 -25.74 11.73
C ALA A 514 -33.44 -25.44 12.52
N LEU A 515 -34.35 -24.64 11.96
CA LEU A 515 -35.64 -24.28 12.56
C LEU A 515 -36.72 -25.35 12.42
N LEU A 516 -36.64 -26.23 11.40
CA LEU A 516 -37.68 -27.23 11.10
C LEU A 516 -37.51 -28.59 11.79
N GLY A 517 -36.35 -28.86 12.42
CA GLY A 517 -36.08 -30.14 13.06
C GLY A 517 -35.95 -31.32 12.08
N SER A 518 -35.62 -32.51 12.61
CA SER A 518 -35.40 -33.72 11.81
C SER A 518 -36.67 -34.28 11.16
N ASP A 519 -37.85 -33.90 11.64
CA ASP A 519 -39.11 -34.62 11.36
C ASP A 519 -39.94 -33.97 10.23
N ALA A 520 -39.45 -32.87 9.64
CA ALA A 520 -40.10 -32.19 8.51
C ALA A 520 -39.66 -32.73 7.12
N ALA A 521 -38.76 -33.72 7.07
CA ALA A 521 -38.17 -34.21 5.82
C ALA A 521 -39.22 -34.82 4.85
N ASP A 522 -40.23 -35.52 5.39
CA ASP A 522 -41.25 -36.20 4.58
C ASP A 522 -42.28 -35.26 3.95
N VAL A 523 -42.56 -34.10 4.57
CA VAL A 523 -43.50 -33.10 4.02
C VAL A 523 -42.90 -32.45 2.77
N VAL A 524 -41.60 -32.13 2.79
CA VAL A 524 -40.88 -31.55 1.64
C VAL A 524 -40.76 -32.54 0.47
N ALA A 525 -40.70 -33.85 0.76
CA ALA A 525 -40.77 -34.89 -0.26
C ALA A 525 -42.15 -34.95 -0.96
N GLY A 526 -43.24 -34.73 -0.20
CA GLY A 526 -44.60 -34.62 -0.74
C GLY A 526 -44.81 -33.41 -1.66
N GLU A 527 -44.26 -32.25 -1.31
CA GLU A 527 -44.38 -31.03 -2.13
C GLU A 527 -43.54 -31.08 -3.41
N ARG A 528 -42.39 -31.76 -3.41
CA ARG A 528 -41.63 -32.01 -4.67
C ARG A 528 -42.46 -32.81 -5.69
N ARG A 529 -43.20 -33.84 -5.26
CA ARG A 529 -44.10 -34.61 -6.14
C ARG A 529 -45.23 -33.73 -6.71
N ARG A 530 -45.72 -32.74 -5.97
CA ARG A 530 -46.71 -31.75 -6.48
C ARG A 530 -46.07 -30.72 -7.43
N SER A 531 -44.86 -30.23 -7.16
CA SER A 531 -44.07 -29.38 -8.08
C SER A 531 -43.91 -30.02 -9.45
N ASP A 532 -43.51 -31.30 -9.48
CA ASP A 532 -43.15 -31.95 -10.72
C ASP A 532 -44.39 -32.41 -11.51
N SER A 533 -45.51 -32.70 -10.83
CA SER A 533 -46.84 -32.77 -11.44
C SER A 533 -47.22 -31.46 -12.14
N CYS A 534 -47.11 -30.31 -11.47
CA CYS A 534 -47.40 -29.01 -12.08
C CYS A 534 -46.47 -28.67 -13.26
N LYS A 535 -45.18 -29.06 -13.22
CA LYS A 535 -44.26 -28.89 -14.36
C LYS A 535 -44.60 -29.81 -15.53
N ALA A 536 -45.08 -31.04 -15.28
CA ALA A 536 -45.57 -31.93 -16.32
C ALA A 536 -46.86 -31.39 -16.98
N GLN A 537 -47.78 -30.84 -16.19
CA GLN A 537 -48.99 -30.18 -16.69
C GLN A 537 -48.67 -28.91 -17.50
N ALA A 538 -47.73 -28.07 -17.03
CA ALA A 538 -47.26 -26.90 -17.76
C ALA A 538 -46.52 -27.24 -19.07
N LYS A 539 -45.88 -28.42 -19.17
CA LYS A 539 -45.35 -28.93 -20.45
C LYS A 539 -46.45 -29.37 -21.41
N ARG A 540 -47.55 -29.97 -20.94
CA ARG A 540 -48.72 -30.31 -21.77
C ARG A 540 -49.47 -29.07 -22.30
N MET A 541 -49.49 -27.97 -21.56
CA MET A 541 -50.20 -26.73 -21.99
C MET A 541 -49.45 -25.86 -23.00
N LYS A 542 -48.22 -26.21 -23.42
CA LYS A 542 -47.49 -25.48 -24.49
C LYS A 542 -47.86 -25.91 -25.92
N GLY A 543 -48.95 -26.68 -26.08
CA GLY A 543 -49.37 -27.29 -27.36
C GLY A 543 -50.76 -26.86 -27.86
N SER A 544 -51.20 -25.61 -27.61
CA SER A 544 -52.44 -25.09 -28.21
C SER A 544 -52.49 -23.55 -28.24
N HIS A 545 -52.66 -22.97 -29.43
CA HIS A 545 -52.99 -21.55 -29.61
C HIS A 545 -54.49 -21.30 -29.38
N SER A 546 -54.84 -20.32 -28.56
CA SER A 546 -55.96 -19.37 -28.82
C SER A 546 -56.04 -18.29 -27.73
N ALA A 547 -56.45 -17.08 -28.09
CA ALA A 547 -56.52 -15.93 -27.20
C ALA A 547 -57.81 -15.88 -26.35
N LEU A 548 -57.75 -15.27 -25.16
CA LEU A 548 -58.87 -14.53 -24.55
C LEU A 548 -58.40 -13.63 -23.39
N ARG A 549 -58.99 -12.43 -23.27
CA ARG A 549 -58.70 -11.44 -22.21
C ARG A 549 -59.66 -11.63 -21.03
N PHE A 550 -59.20 -11.45 -19.78
CA PHE A 550 -60.08 -11.10 -18.65
C PHE A 550 -59.40 -10.16 -17.63
N ARG A 551 -60.21 -9.33 -16.97
CA ARG A 551 -59.83 -8.33 -15.94
C ARG A 551 -59.89 -8.95 -14.52
N PRO A 552 -59.16 -8.42 -13.52
CA PRO A 552 -59.18 -8.91 -12.15
C PRO A 552 -60.38 -8.41 -11.34
N ALA A 553 -60.91 -9.25 -10.45
CA ALA A 553 -61.98 -8.93 -9.49
C ALA A 553 -61.44 -8.80 -8.04
N ARG A 554 -62.20 -8.12 -7.17
CA ARG A 554 -61.88 -7.87 -5.75
C ARG A 554 -62.56 -8.88 -4.82
N CYS A 555 -61.92 -9.19 -3.69
CA CYS A 555 -62.55 -9.57 -2.40
C CYS A 555 -61.58 -9.08 -1.29
N SER A 556 -61.88 -8.09 -0.43
CA SER A 556 -62.96 -7.89 0.56
C SER A 556 -62.57 -8.39 1.96
N ALA A 557 -62.63 -7.51 2.96
CA ALA A 557 -62.21 -7.74 4.34
C ALA A 557 -63.39 -7.67 5.32
N SER A 558 -63.25 -8.29 6.50
CA SER A 558 -64.15 -8.18 7.66
C SER A 558 -63.32 -8.28 8.95
N THR A 559 -63.08 -7.18 9.67
CA THR A 559 -63.83 -6.69 10.87
C THR A 559 -63.87 -7.62 12.09
N LEU A 560 -63.24 -7.17 13.17
CA LEU A 560 -63.75 -7.27 14.55
C LEU A 560 -63.25 -6.05 15.35
N ARG A 561 -64.14 -5.44 16.16
CA ARG A 561 -63.90 -4.25 16.99
C ARG A 561 -64.32 -4.53 18.44
N THR A 562 -63.56 -4.04 19.40
CA THR A 562 -64.04 -3.68 20.76
C THR A 562 -63.32 -2.39 21.21
N ARG A 563 -63.95 -1.61 22.12
CA ARG A 563 -63.56 -0.25 22.54
C ARG A 563 -63.15 -0.20 24.03
N GLN A 564 -62.58 0.97 24.41
CA GLN A 564 -62.38 1.56 25.77
C GLN A 564 -61.01 1.26 26.43
N THR A 565 -60.32 2.18 27.15
CA THR A 565 -60.45 3.66 27.26
C THR A 565 -59.17 4.33 27.80
N GLY A 566 -58.80 5.51 27.26
CA GLY A 566 -58.23 6.66 28.02
C GLY A 566 -56.74 6.70 28.44
N TRP A 567 -56.18 7.91 28.32
CA TRP A 567 -54.99 8.49 29.02
C TRP A 567 -53.55 8.34 28.46
N LEU A 568 -53.15 9.39 27.73
CA LEU A 568 -51.89 10.16 27.76
C LEU A 568 -50.48 9.52 27.62
N LYS A 569 -49.73 10.18 26.71
CA LYS A 569 -48.26 10.42 26.61
C LYS A 569 -47.34 9.42 25.87
N ARG A 570 -46.53 10.08 25.02
CA ARG A 570 -45.20 9.76 24.46
C ARG A 570 -45.06 8.93 23.17
N ASP A 571 -44.15 9.44 22.37
CA ASP A 571 -43.64 8.97 21.08
C ASP A 571 -43.25 7.50 21.09
N ARG A 572 -43.56 6.81 19.99
CA ARG A 572 -42.89 5.55 19.62
C ARG A 572 -42.65 5.47 18.11
N GLN A 573 -41.37 5.26 17.78
CA GLN A 573 -40.94 4.66 16.53
C GLN A 573 -41.48 3.21 16.41
N PRO A 574 -41.62 2.65 15.19
CA PRO A 574 -42.08 1.27 15.01
C PRO A 574 -41.02 0.24 15.46
N PRO A 575 -41.43 -0.94 15.98
CA PRO A 575 -40.52 -1.92 16.54
C PRO A 575 -39.90 -2.86 15.49
N CYS A 576 -38.59 -3.08 15.57
CA CYS A 576 -37.92 -4.20 14.91
C CYS A 576 -38.23 -5.53 15.62
N CYS A 577 -38.37 -6.62 14.85
CA CYS A 577 -38.52 -7.97 15.39
C CYS A 577 -37.25 -8.41 16.14
N ALA A 578 -37.37 -8.70 17.43
CA ALA A 578 -36.30 -9.31 18.22
C ALA A 578 -36.45 -10.84 18.23
N ILE A 579 -35.51 -11.55 17.62
CA ILE A 579 -35.35 -13.00 17.79
C ILE A 579 -34.58 -13.22 19.09
N ARG A 580 -35.22 -13.86 20.08
CA ARG A 580 -34.54 -14.31 21.31
C ARG A 580 -33.68 -15.54 20.99
N TYR A 581 -32.40 -15.49 21.32
CA TYR A 581 -31.59 -16.68 21.57
C TYR A 581 -31.33 -16.80 23.07
N LEU A 582 -31.56 -17.99 23.62
CA LEU A 582 -31.19 -18.35 24.98
C LEU A 582 -29.69 -18.67 25.03
N SER A 583 -28.99 -18.08 25.98
CA SER A 583 -27.64 -18.49 26.38
C SER A 583 -27.56 -18.40 27.90
N THR A 584 -27.32 -19.54 28.55
CA THR A 584 -27.18 -19.68 30.00
C THR A 584 -25.89 -19.01 30.48
N ALA A 585 -26.01 -17.99 31.33
CA ALA A 585 -24.86 -17.26 31.86
C ALA A 585 -24.41 -17.83 33.22
N THR A 586 -23.16 -18.33 33.27
CA THR A 586 -22.44 -18.60 34.53
C THR A 586 -21.55 -17.39 34.84
N LEU A 587 -21.99 -16.51 35.75
CA LEU A 587 -21.25 -15.31 36.15
C LEU A 587 -20.37 -15.56 37.38
N THR A 588 -19.06 -15.40 37.24
CA THR A 588 -18.10 -15.44 38.36
C THR A 588 -17.96 -14.07 39.05
N LYS A 589 -17.69 -14.09 40.37
CA LYS A 589 -17.87 -12.97 41.32
C LYS A 589 -16.96 -11.73 41.14
N THR A 590 -16.21 -11.59 40.06
CA THR A 590 -15.10 -10.60 39.99
C THR A 590 -15.52 -9.20 39.50
N GLN A 591 -16.68 -9.04 38.84
CA GLN A 591 -17.09 -7.73 38.28
C GLN A 591 -17.84 -6.80 39.25
N GLN A 592 -18.29 -7.26 40.41
CA GLN A 592 -19.01 -6.40 41.37
C GLN A 592 -18.13 -5.41 42.16
N ARG A 593 -16.80 -5.49 42.05
CA ARG A 593 -15.88 -4.59 42.78
C ARG A 593 -15.50 -3.30 42.06
N TYR A 594 -15.83 -3.13 40.77
CA TYR A 594 -15.34 -1.98 39.98
C TYR A 594 -16.30 -0.77 39.91
N GLN A 595 -17.56 -0.90 40.36
CA GLN A 595 -18.55 0.19 40.30
C GLN A 595 -18.74 0.99 41.60
N GLN A 596 -17.97 0.73 42.66
CA GLN A 596 -18.08 1.49 43.93
C GLN A 596 -16.98 2.55 44.16
N THR A 597 -15.98 2.66 43.29
CA THR A 597 -14.80 3.53 43.53
C THR A 597 -14.85 4.90 42.82
N ILE A 598 -15.86 5.18 41.98
CA ILE A 598 -15.99 6.46 41.26
C ILE A 598 -17.25 7.22 41.73
N LYS A 599 -17.26 7.59 43.01
CA LYS A 599 -18.24 8.56 43.56
C LYS A 599 -17.75 9.39 44.76
N ARG A 600 -16.43 9.47 44.98
CA ARG A 600 -15.80 10.31 46.02
C ARG A 600 -14.44 10.88 45.57
N ARG A 601 -14.47 12.03 44.86
CA ARG A 601 -13.44 13.09 44.82
C ARG A 601 -13.81 14.14 43.77
N TRP A 602 -14.66 15.10 44.13
CA TRP A 602 -14.89 16.38 43.43
C TRP A 602 -15.54 17.37 44.43
N VAL A 603 -14.77 17.73 45.46
CA VAL A 603 -14.89 18.95 46.29
C VAL A 603 -13.47 19.24 46.77
N GLY A 604 -12.98 20.47 46.55
CA GLY A 604 -11.57 20.86 46.72
C GLY A 604 -11.09 21.54 45.45
#